data_AF-Q8RQF9-F1
#
_entry.id   AF-Q8RQF9-F1
#
_cell.length_a   1.000
_cell.length_b   1.000
_cell.length_c   1.000
_cell.angle_alpha   90.00
_cell.angle_beta   90.00
_cell.angle_gamma   90.00
#
_symmetry.space_group_name_H-M   'P 1'
#
loop_
_entity.id
_entity.type
_entity.pdbx_description
1 polymer ?
#
loop_
_entity_poly.entity_id
_entity_poly.type
_entity_poly.pdbx_seq_one_letter_code
_entity_poly.pdbx_strand_id
1 'polypeptide(L)'
;MKYRSVFDIIGPVMIGPSSSHTAGAARMGQVARQLFRHEPERVSISLYGSFAKTYRGHGTDVALIGGILGFETDDLRIPEALEIAKEREIEVEFIEEDANAPHPNTARIRLYKGEDEIEVVACSIGGGKIEVVELNGFDR
;
A
#
# COMPACT_ATOMS: atom_id res chain seq x y z
N MET A 1 -21.03 16.37 8.22
CA MET A 1 -21.31 15.74 6.90
C MET A 1 -20.02 15.78 6.09
N LYS A 2 -19.40 14.62 5.78
CA LYS A 2 -18.01 14.55 5.29
C LYS A 2 -17.89 13.99 3.86
N TYR A 3 -18.80 14.38 2.98
CA TYR A 3 -18.67 14.19 1.52
C TYR A 3 -18.97 15.54 0.87
N ARG A 4 -18.02 16.07 0.08
CA ARG A 4 -18.09 17.43 -0.50
C ARG A 4 -18.54 17.40 -1.96
N SER A 5 -18.55 16.23 -2.61
CA SER A 5 -18.95 16.05 -4.00
C SER A 5 -19.55 14.66 -4.26
N VAL A 6 -20.37 14.53 -5.30
CA VAL A 6 -20.83 13.21 -5.81
C VAL A 6 -19.67 12.32 -6.24
N PHE A 7 -18.56 12.92 -6.68
CA PHE A 7 -17.34 12.20 -7.02
C PHE A 7 -16.63 11.61 -5.80
N ASP A 8 -16.98 12.02 -4.56
CA ASP A 8 -16.48 11.37 -3.35
C ASP A 8 -17.24 10.07 -3.01
N ILE A 9 -18.39 9.84 -3.65
CA ILE A 9 -19.26 8.68 -3.44
C ILE A 9 -18.90 7.57 -4.45
N ILE A 10 -18.51 7.95 -5.66
CA ILE A 10 -18.05 7.02 -6.70
C ILE A 10 -16.60 6.63 -6.38
N GLY A 11 -16.36 5.36 -6.05
CA GLY A 11 -15.01 4.83 -5.84
C GLY A 11 -14.16 4.91 -7.12
N PRO A 12 -12.81 4.86 -7.01
CA PRO A 12 -11.94 4.92 -8.18
C PRO A 12 -12.15 3.71 -9.09
N VAL A 13 -11.85 3.89 -10.38
CA VAL A 13 -11.64 2.76 -11.28
C VAL A 13 -10.40 2.00 -10.78
N MET A 14 -10.54 0.69 -10.62
CA MET A 14 -9.50 -0.14 -10.03
C MET A 14 -9.59 -1.59 -10.48
N ILE A 15 -8.49 -2.32 -10.29
CA ILE A 15 -8.47 -3.78 -10.26
C ILE A 15 -8.75 -4.27 -8.84
N GLY A 16 -9.49 -5.38 -8.75
CA GLY A 16 -9.80 -6.06 -7.48
C GLY A 16 -11.15 -5.71 -6.86
N PRO A 17 -11.56 -6.45 -5.82
CA PRO A 17 -12.92 -6.42 -5.29
C PRO A 17 -13.20 -5.25 -4.33
N SER A 18 -12.17 -4.56 -3.83
CA SER A 18 -12.30 -3.64 -2.70
C SER A 18 -11.52 -2.34 -2.86
N SER A 19 -12.21 -1.21 -2.81
CA SER A 19 -11.58 0.12 -2.93
C SER A 19 -10.67 0.46 -1.75
N SER A 20 -10.92 -0.12 -0.58
CA SER A 20 -10.08 0.09 0.59
C SER A 20 -8.82 -0.80 0.55
N HIS A 21 -9.01 -2.08 0.24
CA HIS A 21 -7.96 -3.10 0.31
C HIS A 21 -7.14 -3.21 -0.97
N THR A 22 -7.63 -2.71 -2.11
CA THR A 22 -6.93 -2.76 -3.38
C THR A 22 -6.55 -1.35 -3.85
N ALA A 23 -7.50 -0.47 -4.14
CA ALA A 23 -7.15 0.89 -4.59
C ALA A 23 -6.41 1.72 -3.53
N GLY A 24 -6.85 1.67 -2.27
CA GLY A 24 -6.15 2.33 -1.17
C GLY A 24 -4.75 1.75 -0.95
N ALA A 25 -4.62 0.42 -0.95
CA ALA A 25 -3.35 -0.29 -0.83
C ALA A 25 -2.36 0.07 -1.95
N ALA A 26 -2.80 0.05 -3.21
CA ALA A 26 -1.98 0.47 -4.35
C ALA A 26 -1.52 1.92 -4.21
N ARG A 27 -2.40 2.84 -3.82
CA ARG A 27 -2.01 4.24 -3.56
C ARG A 27 -0.98 4.39 -2.44
N MET A 28 -1.08 3.58 -1.37
CA MET A 28 -0.08 3.59 -0.30
C MET A 28 1.29 3.18 -0.84
N GLY A 29 1.34 2.12 -1.66
CA GLY A 29 2.56 1.70 -2.34
C GLY A 29 3.12 2.77 -3.29
N GLN A 30 2.26 3.43 -4.07
CA GLN A 30 2.65 4.52 -4.98
C GLN A 30 3.27 5.68 -4.23
N VAL A 31 2.68 6.09 -3.10
CA VAL A 31 3.24 7.17 -2.26
C VAL A 31 4.61 6.78 -1.72
N ALA A 32 4.76 5.57 -1.19
CA ALA A 32 6.06 5.09 -0.72
C ALA A 32 7.11 5.10 -1.84
N ARG A 33 6.75 4.62 -3.04
CA ARG A 33 7.63 4.64 -4.22
C ARG A 33 8.02 6.06 -4.65
N GLN A 34 7.07 6.99 -4.69
CA GLN A 34 7.33 8.38 -5.08
C GLN A 34 8.24 9.09 -4.09
N LEU A 35 8.11 8.81 -2.79
CA LEU A 35 8.98 9.36 -1.75
C LEU A 35 10.38 8.75 -1.79
N PHE A 36 10.49 7.44 -2.07
CA PHE A 36 11.78 6.74 -2.16
C PHE A 36 12.56 7.10 -3.45
N ARG A 37 11.87 7.48 -4.53
CA ARG A 37 12.44 7.91 -5.84
C ARG A 37 13.26 6.86 -6.59
N HIS A 38 13.44 5.68 -6.03
CA HIS A 38 14.19 4.57 -6.62
C HIS A 38 13.33 3.30 -6.71
N GLU A 39 13.76 2.37 -7.56
CA GLU A 39 13.30 0.98 -7.44
C GLU A 39 13.99 0.32 -6.25
N PRO A 40 13.23 -0.19 -5.27
CA PRO A 40 13.79 -0.87 -4.11
C PRO A 40 14.36 -2.22 -4.50
N GLU A 41 15.41 -2.63 -3.79
CA GLU A 41 15.95 -3.99 -3.82
C GLU A 41 15.25 -4.89 -2.79
N ARG A 42 14.75 -4.28 -1.70
CA ARG A 42 13.99 -4.98 -0.67
C ARG A 42 12.81 -4.16 -0.18
N VAL A 43 11.71 -4.84 0.11
CA VAL A 43 10.43 -4.29 0.56
C VAL A 43 9.97 -5.07 1.78
N SER A 44 9.72 -4.36 2.88
CA SER A 44 9.14 -4.93 4.09
C SER A 44 7.82 -4.25 4.41
N ILE A 45 6.75 -5.03 4.55
CA ILE A 45 5.40 -4.51 4.78
C ILE A 45 4.84 -5.11 6.06
N SER A 46 4.69 -4.27 7.08
CA SER A 46 3.92 -4.64 8.28
C SER A 46 2.46 -4.23 8.11
N LEU A 47 1.56 -5.20 8.25
CA LEU A 47 0.12 -5.04 8.09
C LEU A 47 -0.54 -5.11 9.46
N TYR A 48 -1.50 -4.21 9.70
CA TYR A 48 -2.21 -4.12 10.97
C TYR A 48 -3.71 -4.38 10.77
N GLY A 49 -4.40 -4.77 11.84
CA GLY A 49 -5.86 -4.82 11.89
C GLY A 49 -6.51 -5.70 10.79
N SER A 50 -7.43 -5.11 10.02
CA SER A 50 -8.13 -5.79 8.92
C SER A 50 -7.19 -6.16 7.77
N PHE A 51 -6.17 -5.34 7.52
CA PHE A 51 -5.15 -5.67 6.51
C PHE A 51 -4.41 -6.94 6.92
N ALA A 52 -3.87 -7.02 8.14
CA ALA A 52 -3.17 -8.21 8.64
C ALA A 52 -4.01 -9.49 8.43
N LYS A 53 -5.31 -9.43 8.74
CA LYS A 53 -6.20 -10.59 8.72
C LYS A 53 -6.64 -11.04 7.33
N THR A 54 -6.66 -10.14 6.35
CA THR A 54 -7.37 -10.41 5.08
C THR A 54 -6.59 -10.04 3.82
N TYR A 55 -5.33 -9.63 3.94
CA TYR A 55 -4.57 -9.06 2.83
C TYR A 55 -4.51 -9.96 1.59
N ARG A 56 -4.32 -11.27 1.75
CA ARG A 56 -4.33 -12.22 0.61
C ARG A 56 -5.70 -12.35 -0.04
N GLY A 57 -6.78 -12.40 0.76
CA GLY A 57 -8.14 -12.62 0.27
C GLY A 57 -8.71 -11.42 -0.51
N HIS A 58 -8.24 -10.21 -0.19
CA HIS A 58 -8.65 -8.98 -0.87
C HIS A 58 -7.61 -8.43 -1.87
N GLY A 59 -6.48 -9.12 -2.06
CA GLY A 59 -5.39 -8.71 -2.96
C GLY A 59 -4.64 -7.46 -2.49
N THR A 60 -4.56 -7.23 -1.18
CA THR A 60 -3.83 -6.09 -0.59
C THR A 60 -2.33 -6.24 -0.71
N ASP A 61 -1.80 -7.46 -0.63
CA ASP A 61 -0.39 -7.76 -0.92
C ASP A 61 -0.01 -7.30 -2.33
N VAL A 62 -0.69 -7.84 -3.34
CA VAL A 62 -0.41 -7.56 -4.75
C VAL A 62 -0.67 -6.09 -5.08
N ALA A 63 -1.66 -5.46 -4.45
CA ALA A 63 -1.91 -4.04 -4.62
C ALA A 63 -0.79 -3.16 -4.04
N LEU A 64 -0.36 -3.41 -2.80
CA LEU A 64 0.75 -2.67 -2.18
C LEU A 64 2.01 -2.76 -3.04
N ILE A 65 2.34 -3.97 -3.48
CA ILE A 65 3.51 -4.20 -4.33
C ILE A 65 3.33 -3.58 -5.71
N GLY A 66 2.15 -3.69 -6.32
CA GLY A 66 1.85 -3.02 -7.59
C GLY A 66 2.08 -1.52 -7.50
N GLY A 67 1.60 -0.89 -6.43
CA GLY A 67 1.87 0.52 -6.17
C GLY A 67 3.36 0.84 -6.01
N ILE A 68 4.11 -0.01 -5.29
CA ILE A 68 5.57 0.15 -5.10
C ILE A 68 6.34 0.00 -6.42
N LEU A 69 5.83 -0.84 -7.34
CA LEU A 69 6.35 -1.00 -8.71
C LEU A 69 5.92 0.15 -9.64
N GLY A 70 5.09 1.07 -9.17
CA GLY A 70 4.63 2.25 -9.91
C GLY A 70 3.39 2.00 -10.78
N PHE A 71 2.60 0.97 -10.49
CA PHE A 71 1.34 0.72 -11.19
C PHE A 71 0.22 1.62 -10.66
N GLU A 72 -0.66 2.05 -11.54
CA GLU A 72 -1.90 2.76 -11.19
C GLU A 72 -2.96 1.78 -10.67
N THR A 73 -3.98 2.30 -9.97
CA THR A 73 -4.98 1.45 -9.29
C THR A 73 -5.80 0.56 -10.23
N ASP A 74 -5.88 0.91 -11.52
CA ASP A 74 -6.58 0.19 -12.58
C ASP A 74 -5.65 -0.60 -13.52
N ASP A 75 -4.36 -0.69 -13.19
CA ASP A 75 -3.38 -1.42 -13.99
C ASP A 75 -3.63 -2.93 -13.92
N LEU A 76 -3.78 -3.55 -15.09
CA LEU A 76 -4.05 -4.99 -15.23
C LEU A 76 -2.93 -5.87 -14.67
N ARG A 77 -1.73 -5.33 -14.46
CA ARG A 77 -0.57 -6.05 -13.91
C ARG A 77 -0.60 -6.17 -12.39
N ILE A 78 -1.50 -5.48 -11.68
CA ILE A 78 -1.59 -5.55 -10.21
C ILE A 78 -1.63 -6.99 -9.70
N PRO A 79 -2.47 -7.91 -10.21
CA PRO A 79 -2.54 -9.29 -9.72
C PRO A 79 -1.22 -10.06 -9.87
N GLU A 80 -0.36 -9.64 -10.79
CA GLU A 80 0.94 -10.26 -11.10
C GLU A 80 2.10 -9.56 -10.37
N ALA A 81 1.83 -8.53 -9.57
CA ALA A 81 2.86 -7.64 -9.01
C ALA A 81 3.90 -8.37 -8.16
N LEU A 82 3.52 -9.42 -7.42
CA LEU A 82 4.48 -10.22 -6.64
C LEU A 82 5.43 -11.02 -7.53
N GLU A 83 4.94 -11.58 -8.64
CA GLU A 83 5.80 -12.30 -9.57
C GLU A 83 6.71 -11.31 -10.32
N ILE A 84 6.17 -10.15 -10.75
CA ILE A 84 6.97 -9.10 -11.39
C ILE A 84 8.06 -8.58 -10.44
N ALA A 85 7.77 -8.41 -9.15
CA ALA A 85 8.77 -8.01 -8.16
C ALA A 85 9.90 -9.04 -8.06
N LYS A 86 9.55 -10.33 -8.03
CA LYS A 86 10.50 -11.44 -8.01
C LYS A 86 11.34 -11.53 -9.30
N GLU A 87 10.74 -11.31 -10.47
CA GLU A 87 11.46 -11.24 -11.76
C GLU A 87 12.45 -10.08 -11.82
N ARG A 88 12.18 -8.99 -11.09
CA ARG A 88 13.07 -7.84 -10.91
C ARG A 88 14.06 -8.02 -9.75
N GLU A 89 14.13 -9.22 -9.18
CA GLU A 89 15.01 -9.55 -8.05
C GLU A 89 14.76 -8.68 -6.81
N ILE A 90 13.52 -8.23 -6.61
CA ILE A 90 13.09 -7.46 -5.44
C ILE A 90 12.64 -8.43 -4.35
N GLU A 91 13.31 -8.38 -3.20
CA GLU A 91 12.92 -9.16 -2.03
C GLU A 91 11.69 -8.55 -1.36
N VAL A 92 10.64 -9.35 -1.14
CA VAL A 92 9.39 -8.89 -0.53
C VAL A 92 9.06 -9.73 0.70
N GLU A 93 8.85 -9.05 1.84
CA GLU A 93 8.37 -9.67 3.07
C GLU A 93 7.10 -8.99 3.59
N PHE A 94 6.18 -9.80 4.13
CA PHE A 94 4.98 -9.33 4.81
C PHE A 94 4.99 -9.81 6.25
N ILE A 95 4.67 -8.89 7.16
CA ILE A 95 4.62 -9.12 8.61
C ILE A 95 3.20 -8.79 9.08
N GLU A 96 2.55 -9.76 9.70
CA GLU A 96 1.26 -9.53 10.35
C GLU A 96 1.50 -9.02 11.77
N GLU A 97 0.98 -7.83 12.08
CA GLU A 97 1.16 -7.19 13.38
C GLU A 97 -0.12 -7.26 14.21
N ASP A 98 0.00 -7.71 15.46
CA ASP A 98 -1.06 -7.75 16.46
C ASP A 98 -0.95 -6.57 17.45
N ALA A 99 -0.64 -5.39 16.90
CA ALA A 99 -0.56 -4.14 17.63
C ALA A 99 -1.71 -3.20 17.25
N ASN A 100 -2.06 -2.29 18.17
CA ASN A 100 -3.01 -1.23 17.86
C ASN A 100 -2.43 -0.29 16.81
N ALA A 101 -3.24 0.00 15.79
CA ALA A 101 -2.90 0.95 14.74
C ALA A 101 -3.95 2.09 14.68
N PRO A 102 -3.60 3.25 14.11
CA PRO A 102 -4.52 4.39 13.98
C PRO A 102 -5.81 4.07 13.22
N HIS A 103 -5.77 3.08 12.34
CA HIS A 103 -6.91 2.61 11.55
C HIS A 103 -6.78 1.10 11.26
N PRO A 104 -7.88 0.33 11.12
CA PRO A 104 -7.80 -1.11 10.82
C PRO A 104 -7.16 -1.44 9.47
N ASN A 105 -7.12 -0.50 8.53
CA ASN A 105 -6.49 -0.67 7.21
C ASN A 105 -5.16 0.09 7.16
N THR A 106 -4.25 -0.22 8.08
CA THR A 106 -2.93 0.44 8.16
C THR A 106 -1.85 -0.50 7.65
N ALA A 107 -0.88 0.05 6.93
CA ALA A 107 0.37 -0.62 6.60
C ALA A 107 1.55 0.30 6.89
N ARG A 108 2.63 -0.30 7.39
CA ARG A 108 3.95 0.29 7.47
C ARG A 108 4.77 -0.31 6.33
N ILE A 109 5.27 0.54 5.44
CA ILE A 109 6.01 0.17 4.25
C ILE A 109 7.44 0.65 4.43
N ARG A 110 8.40 -0.28 4.37
CA ARG A 110 9.82 0.03 4.35
C ARG A 110 10.41 -0.38 3.02
N LEU A 111 11.14 0.54 2.39
CA LEU A 111 11.81 0.32 1.11
C LEU A 111 13.30 0.52 1.30
N TYR A 112 14.11 -0.31 0.65
CA TYR A 112 15.56 -0.32 0.79
C TYR A 112 16.26 -0.38 -0.58
N LYS A 113 17.40 0.30 -0.70
CA LYS A 113 18.32 0.22 -1.85
C LYS A 113 19.73 0.59 -1.42
N GLY A 114 20.65 -0.37 -1.38
CA GLY A 114 21.97 -0.13 -0.79
C GLY A 114 21.87 0.40 0.65
N GLU A 115 22.38 1.62 0.89
CA GLU A 115 22.28 2.31 2.19
C GLU A 115 21.03 3.20 2.32
N ASP A 116 20.28 3.41 1.24
CA ASP A 116 19.08 4.25 1.25
C ASP A 116 17.88 3.45 1.81
N GLU A 117 17.17 4.06 2.75
CA GLU A 117 15.92 3.52 3.30
C GLU A 117 14.85 4.61 3.48
N ILE A 118 13.59 4.18 3.44
CA ILE A 118 12.46 5.00 3.88
C ILE A 118 11.43 4.12 4.59
N GLU A 119 10.75 4.70 5.58
CA GLU A 119 9.60 4.12 6.24
C GLU A 119 8.39 5.05 6.08
N VAL A 120 7.28 4.50 5.61
CA VAL A 120 6.01 5.20 5.46
C VAL A 120 4.93 4.40 6.18
N VAL A 121 4.24 5.02 7.13
CA VAL A 121 3.01 4.46 7.70
C VAL A 121 1.83 5.21 7.13
N ALA A 122 0.90 4.48 6.52
CA ALA A 122 -0.30 5.05 5.94
C ALA A 122 -1.52 4.16 6.22
N CYS A 123 -2.70 4.76 6.14
CA CYS A 123 -3.96 4.05 6.29
C CYS A 123 -4.94 4.37 5.17
N SER A 124 -5.71 3.35 4.78
CA SER A 124 -6.80 3.46 3.81
C SER A 124 -8.10 3.81 4.54
N ILE A 125 -8.59 5.03 4.33
CA ILE A 125 -9.77 5.59 5.02
C ILE A 125 -11.09 5.40 4.24
N GLY A 126 -11.06 4.56 3.18
CA GLY A 126 -12.22 4.21 2.36
C GLY A 126 -12.36 5.04 1.07
N GLY A 127 -13.09 4.49 0.10
CA GLY A 127 -13.28 5.13 -1.21
C GLY A 127 -11.99 5.32 -2.02
N GLY A 128 -10.96 4.51 -1.75
CA GLY A 128 -9.63 4.65 -2.36
C GLY A 128 -8.81 5.84 -1.85
N LYS A 129 -9.25 6.53 -0.79
CA LYS A 129 -8.48 7.60 -0.15
C LYS A 129 -7.55 7.01 0.90
N ILE A 130 -6.38 7.63 1.02
CA ILE A 130 -5.35 7.24 1.99
C ILE A 130 -4.92 8.46 2.80
N GLU A 131 -4.39 8.20 3.99
CA GLU A 131 -3.75 9.19 4.84
C GLU A 131 -2.39 8.66 5.27
N VAL A 132 -1.34 9.45 5.03
CA VAL A 132 0.00 9.16 5.57
C VAL A 132 0.03 9.70 6.99
N VAL A 133 0.33 8.83 7.95
CA VAL A 133 0.33 9.15 9.39
C VAL A 133 1.73 9.31 9.96
N GLU A 134 2.73 8.68 9.33
CA GLU A 134 4.12 8.74 9.79
C GLU A 134 5.08 8.61 8.60
N LEU A 135 6.21 9.33 8.67
CA LEU A 135 7.31 9.27 7.71
C LEU A 135 8.65 9.25 8.45
N ASN A 136 9.43 8.17 8.31
CA ASN A 136 10.73 7.98 8.97
C ASN A 136 10.70 8.25 10.49
N GLY A 137 9.69 7.75 11.20
CA GLY A 137 9.54 7.97 12.64
C GLY A 137 8.99 9.34 13.05
N PHE A 138 8.73 10.25 12.11
CA PHE A 138 8.09 11.54 12.38
C PHE A 138 6.58 11.43 12.13
N ASP A 139 5.79 11.71 13.16
CA ASP A 139 4.33 11.74 13.12
C ASP A 139 3.79 13.15 12.79
N ARG A 140 2.52 13.21 12.37
CA ARG A 140 1.80 14.45 12.06
C ARG A 140 0.88 14.90 13.20
#